data_AF-A0A517N4Y3-F1
#
_entry.id   AF-A0A517N4Y3-F1
#
_cell.length_a   1.000
_cell.length_b   1.000
_cell.length_c   1.000
_cell.angle_alpha   90.00
_cell.angle_beta   90.00
_cell.angle_gamma   90.00
#
_symmetry.space_group_name_H-M   'P 1'
#
loop_
_entity.id
_entity.type
_entity.pdbx_description
1 polymer ?
#
loop_
_entity_poly.entity_id
_entity_poly.type
_entity_poly.pdbx_seq_one_letter_code
_entity_poly.pdbx_strand_id
1 'polypeptide(L)'
;MNHNQVSDFNSFNRGWLVALAIVASFLSTAQAEDLSGDWSVELESGLPAWMRVVEEDGQSLVYMRLYIGPTGPYKAEQVDGRLKFEIRRNPKKKNGQASVTRVDVGLNDGKLDGVLDRQLADGTSQRDAFTGKRVPPMPESAPELSKVRFGHPISLFNGKDISGWRTYESDKTNGWSVIDGMLVNSTTKTDFSPTGSYANLRTEAEFEDFWLHIEFLVEEARNSGIYLRGMYEAQVVDRDSRMQGIQGVGAIFGAIAPSVNAGNPGGQWQTYDLTLVDRHVTVVLNGVKVIDNQPIDGPTAGAIYTNAAAPGPIYLQGDHTTVSYRDIYLAPVVSKQ
;
A
#
# COMPACT_ATOMS: atom_id res chain seq x y z
N MET A 1 59.31 88.13 -6.08
CA MET A 1 59.07 87.04 -5.11
C MET A 1 59.07 85.73 -5.88
N ASN A 2 60.03 84.86 -5.57
CA ASN A 2 60.13 83.38 -5.67
C ASN A 2 59.08 82.63 -6.52
N HIS A 3 59.37 81.56 -7.26
CA HIS A 3 60.59 80.77 -7.52
C HIS A 3 60.26 79.77 -8.67
N ASN A 4 61.28 79.47 -9.48
CA ASN A 4 61.64 78.19 -10.15
C ASN A 4 60.63 77.50 -11.10
N GLN A 5 60.86 77.33 -12.42
CA GLN A 5 61.91 76.63 -13.22
C GLN A 5 61.82 75.09 -13.33
N VAL A 6 62.00 74.62 -14.59
CA VAL A 6 62.44 73.30 -15.13
C VAL A 6 61.33 72.26 -15.41
N SER A 7 60.94 71.99 -16.68
CA SER A 7 61.44 71.00 -17.70
C SER A 7 61.26 69.52 -17.25
N ASP A 8 60.88 68.48 -18.02
CA ASP A 8 61.13 68.08 -19.41
C ASP A 8 60.26 66.85 -19.84
N PHE A 9 60.14 66.65 -21.17
CA PHE A 9 60.12 65.43 -22.01
C PHE A 9 59.26 64.14 -21.76
N ASN A 10 58.74 63.66 -22.92
CA ASN A 10 58.68 62.29 -23.47
C ASN A 10 57.54 61.27 -23.16
N SER A 11 56.67 61.10 -24.18
CA SER A 11 56.58 59.91 -25.07
C SER A 11 56.01 58.54 -24.62
N PHE A 12 55.04 58.06 -25.42
CA PHE A 12 54.63 56.67 -25.77
C PHE A 12 54.16 55.69 -24.67
N ASN A 13 52.89 55.23 -24.76
CA ASN A 13 52.58 53.85 -25.17
C ASN A 13 51.09 53.63 -25.46
N ARG A 14 50.78 53.03 -26.63
CA ARG A 14 49.45 52.50 -26.99
C ARG A 14 49.34 51.06 -26.50
N GLY A 15 48.54 50.81 -25.47
CA GLY A 15 48.16 49.45 -25.04
C GLY A 15 46.93 48.96 -25.79
N TRP A 16 47.03 47.80 -26.44
CA TRP A 16 45.91 47.06 -27.00
C TRP A 16 45.16 46.33 -25.87
N LEU A 17 43.86 46.58 -25.73
CA LEU A 17 42.98 45.83 -24.84
C LEU A 17 42.42 44.62 -25.60
N VAL A 18 42.90 43.42 -25.27
CA VAL A 18 42.27 42.15 -25.66
C VAL A 18 41.17 41.86 -24.65
N ALA A 19 39.91 41.92 -25.07
CA ALA A 19 38.78 41.49 -24.26
C ALA A 19 38.67 39.95 -24.33
N LEU A 20 38.98 39.28 -23.22
CA LEU A 20 38.66 37.86 -23.04
C LEU A 20 37.17 37.74 -22.68
N ALA A 21 36.37 37.21 -23.60
CA ALA A 21 35.00 36.79 -23.30
C ALA A 21 35.05 35.43 -22.58
N ILE A 22 34.77 35.43 -21.29
CA ILE A 22 34.55 34.19 -20.52
C ILE A 22 33.12 33.73 -20.82
N VAL A 23 32.99 32.69 -21.65
CA VAL A 23 31.72 31.97 -21.80
C VAL A 23 31.59 31.03 -20.61
N ALA A 24 30.76 31.42 -19.63
CA ALA A 24 30.37 30.53 -18.55
C ALA A 24 29.33 29.54 -19.08
N SER A 25 29.77 28.31 -19.35
CA SER A 25 28.87 27.19 -19.64
C SER A 25 28.11 26.83 -18.36
N PHE A 26 26.87 27.29 -18.23
CA PHE A 26 25.95 26.75 -17.22
C PHE A 26 25.57 25.33 -17.65
N LEU A 27 26.29 24.34 -17.14
CA LEU A 27 25.78 22.97 -17.07
C LEU A 27 24.61 23.01 -16.08
N SER A 28 23.37 23.05 -16.56
CA SER A 28 22.25 22.67 -15.71
C SER A 28 22.39 21.18 -15.45
N THR A 29 22.94 20.81 -14.31
CA THR A 29 22.65 19.50 -13.75
C THR A 29 21.16 19.48 -13.52
N ALA A 30 20.40 18.81 -14.40
CA ALA A 30 19.03 18.44 -14.09
C ALA A 30 19.09 17.76 -12.73
N GLN A 31 18.57 18.43 -11.71
CA GLN A 31 18.49 17.87 -10.38
C GLN A 31 17.64 16.62 -10.54
N ALA A 32 18.21 15.44 -10.29
CA ALA A 32 17.47 14.19 -10.37
C ALA A 32 16.19 14.37 -9.55
N GLU A 33 15.03 14.22 -10.20
CA GLU A 33 13.77 14.38 -9.50
C GLU A 33 13.70 13.33 -8.38
N ASP A 34 13.30 13.76 -7.18
CA ASP A 34 13.38 12.93 -5.98
C ASP A 34 12.29 11.85 -5.97
N LEU A 35 12.70 10.58 -6.06
CA LEU A 35 11.83 9.42 -5.98
C LEU A 35 11.40 9.07 -4.55
N SER A 36 12.03 9.66 -3.52
CA SER A 36 11.80 9.34 -2.11
C SER A 36 10.33 9.46 -1.70
N GLY A 37 9.89 8.57 -0.82
CA GLY A 37 8.51 8.51 -0.33
C GLY A 37 7.67 7.40 -0.97
N ASP A 38 6.36 7.49 -0.76
CA ASP A 38 5.39 6.45 -1.11
C ASP A 38 4.71 6.70 -2.46
N TRP A 39 4.44 5.63 -3.19
CA TRP A 39 3.84 5.64 -4.51
C TRP A 39 2.80 4.54 -4.67
N SER A 40 1.60 4.94 -5.11
CA SER A 40 0.60 4.04 -5.66
C SER A 40 1.00 3.74 -7.09
N VAL A 41 1.30 2.48 -7.39
CA VAL A 41 1.81 2.05 -8.70
C VAL A 41 0.69 1.41 -9.51
N GLU A 42 0.52 1.88 -10.74
CA GLU A 42 -0.48 1.43 -11.72
C GLU A 42 0.24 0.65 -12.83
N LEU A 43 0.19 -0.69 -12.76
CA LEU A 43 0.74 -1.59 -13.78
C LEU A 43 -0.20 -1.71 -14.99
N GLU A 44 0.34 -1.86 -16.19
CA GLU A 44 -0.45 -2.11 -17.41
C GLU A 44 -1.26 -3.41 -17.33
N SER A 45 -0.75 -4.42 -16.62
CA SER A 45 -1.50 -5.64 -16.31
C SER A 45 -2.74 -5.43 -15.43
N GLY A 46 -2.89 -4.25 -14.81
CA GLY A 46 -3.95 -3.95 -13.85
C GLY A 46 -3.71 -4.53 -12.46
N LEU A 47 -2.57 -5.18 -12.21
CA LEU A 47 -2.23 -5.68 -10.88
C LEU A 47 -1.94 -4.52 -9.92
N PRO A 48 -2.54 -4.51 -8.71
CA PRO A 48 -2.25 -3.50 -7.70
C PRO A 48 -0.79 -3.59 -7.24
N ALA A 49 -0.10 -2.44 -7.25
CA ALA A 49 1.27 -2.35 -6.77
C ALA A 49 1.50 -1.08 -5.95
N TRP A 50 2.45 -1.16 -5.03
CA TRP A 50 2.86 -0.03 -4.20
C TRP A 50 4.38 -0.03 -4.06
N MET A 51 4.96 1.15 -3.96
CA MET A 51 6.40 1.34 -3.81
C MET A 51 6.70 2.43 -2.77
N ARG A 52 7.72 2.22 -1.94
CA ARG A 52 8.34 3.23 -1.10
C ARG A 52 9.83 3.29 -1.41
N VAL A 53 10.37 4.49 -1.55
CA VAL A 53 11.80 4.74 -1.68
C VAL A 53 12.29 5.49 -0.45
N VAL A 54 13.34 4.98 0.19
CA VAL A 54 13.99 5.58 1.35
C VAL A 54 15.48 5.68 1.07
N GLU A 55 16.09 6.82 1.41
CA GLU A 55 17.54 6.99 1.38
C GLU A 55 18.12 6.72 2.78
N GLU A 56 18.98 5.71 2.90
CA GLU A 56 19.68 5.38 4.15
C GLU A 56 21.19 5.28 3.87
N ASP A 57 22.01 6.06 4.58
CA ASP A 57 23.48 6.06 4.47
C ASP A 57 24.00 6.19 3.02
N GLY A 58 23.30 6.96 2.18
CA GLY A 58 23.64 7.16 0.76
C GLY A 58 23.27 5.99 -0.16
N GLN A 59 22.45 5.05 0.33
CA GLN A 59 21.90 3.93 -0.42
C GLN A 59 20.39 4.06 -0.52
N SER A 60 19.87 4.04 -1.76
CA SER A 60 18.44 3.93 -2.00
C SER A 60 17.95 2.52 -1.65
N LEU A 61 17.03 2.44 -0.69
CA LEU A 61 16.27 1.25 -0.34
C LEU A 61 14.86 1.37 -0.91
N VAL A 62 14.46 0.36 -1.67
CA VAL A 62 13.12 0.29 -2.27
C VAL A 62 12.33 -0.81 -1.60
N TYR A 63 11.13 -0.46 -1.16
CA TYR A 63 10.11 -1.41 -0.73
C TYR A 63 9.06 -1.47 -1.84
N MET A 64 8.80 -2.62 -2.43
CA MET A 64 7.83 -2.76 -3.51
C MET A 64 6.95 -3.99 -3.30
N ARG A 65 5.64 -3.78 -3.21
CA ARG A 65 4.64 -4.86 -3.14
C ARG A 65 3.96 -5.02 -4.49
N LEU A 66 4.11 -6.19 -5.10
CA LEU A 66 3.42 -6.58 -6.34
C LEU A 66 2.25 -7.51 -6.00
N TYR A 67 1.11 -6.93 -5.60
CA TYR A 67 -0.10 -7.61 -5.11
C TYR A 67 0.12 -8.54 -3.90
N ILE A 68 0.65 -9.75 -4.13
CA ILE A 68 1.03 -10.73 -3.10
C ILE A 68 2.52 -11.04 -3.25
N GLY A 69 3.26 -11.02 -2.13
CA GLY A 69 4.66 -11.41 -2.07
C GLY A 69 5.49 -10.58 -1.10
N PRO A 70 6.83 -10.75 -1.13
CA PRO A 70 7.72 -9.94 -0.32
C PRO A 70 7.65 -8.48 -0.73
N THR A 71 7.94 -7.59 0.21
CA THR A 71 7.93 -6.14 0.02
C THR A 71 9.34 -5.56 -0.02
N GLY A 72 10.38 -6.31 0.33
CA GLY A 72 11.76 -5.81 0.44
C GLY A 72 12.22 -5.73 1.90
N PRO A 73 13.24 -4.90 2.21
CA PRO A 73 13.84 -3.90 1.32
C PRO A 73 14.66 -4.50 0.16
N TYR A 74 14.74 -3.77 -0.95
CA TYR A 74 15.59 -4.03 -2.10
C TYR A 74 16.60 -2.90 -2.24
N LYS A 75 17.90 -3.23 -2.32
CA LYS A 75 18.91 -2.22 -2.63
C LYS A 75 18.79 -1.84 -4.10
N ALA A 76 18.67 -0.55 -4.37
CA ALA A 76 18.63 -0.04 -5.73
C ALA A 76 19.93 0.66 -6.12
N GLU A 77 20.35 0.45 -7.35
CA GLU A 77 21.46 1.18 -7.95
C GLU A 77 20.90 2.34 -8.76
N GLN A 78 21.50 3.52 -8.61
CA GLN A 78 21.16 4.67 -9.43
C GLN A 78 21.96 4.61 -10.73
N VAL A 79 21.26 4.50 -11.86
CA VAL A 79 21.84 4.43 -13.21
C VAL A 79 21.05 5.36 -14.12
N ASP A 80 21.73 6.32 -14.74
CA ASP A 80 21.13 7.31 -15.67
C ASP A 80 19.90 8.05 -15.09
N GLY A 81 19.97 8.41 -13.80
CA GLY A 81 18.88 9.12 -13.10
C GLY A 81 17.68 8.23 -12.71
N ARG A 82 17.79 6.92 -12.88
CA ARG A 82 16.75 5.93 -12.56
C ARG A 82 17.25 4.96 -11.50
N LEU A 83 16.33 4.37 -10.75
CA LEU A 83 16.61 3.29 -9.80
C LEU A 83 16.41 1.94 -10.47
N LYS A 84 17.43 1.08 -10.37
CA LYS A 84 17.40 -0.31 -10.86
C LYS A 84 17.61 -1.28 -9.69
N PHE A 85 16.75 -2.29 -9.59
CA PHE A 85 16.85 -3.32 -8.55
C PHE A 85 16.20 -4.64 -8.98
N GLU A 86 16.42 -5.70 -8.22
CA GLU A 86 15.87 -7.03 -8.49
C GLU A 86 14.99 -7.53 -7.35
N ILE A 87 13.80 -8.03 -7.71
CA ILE A 87 12.93 -8.79 -6.82
C ILE A 87 13.10 -10.27 -7.16
N ARG A 88 13.71 -11.02 -6.23
CA ARG A 88 13.93 -12.46 -6.37
C ARG A 88 12.85 -13.23 -5.61
N ARG A 89 12.20 -14.19 -6.27
CA ARG A 89 11.24 -15.10 -5.64
C ARG A 89 11.73 -16.53 -5.74
N ASN A 90 11.91 -17.15 -4.58
CA ASN A 90 12.24 -18.56 -4.49
C ASN A 90 11.03 -19.43 -4.86
N PRO A 91 11.27 -20.58 -5.49
CA PRO A 91 10.21 -21.51 -5.83
C PRO A 91 9.55 -22.10 -4.58
N LYS A 92 8.22 -22.24 -4.60
CA LYS A 92 7.46 -22.90 -3.51
C LYS A 92 7.62 -24.42 -3.50
N LYS A 93 7.97 -25.04 -4.64
CA LYS A 93 8.19 -26.49 -4.78
C LYS A 93 9.70 -26.77 -4.85
N LYS A 94 10.15 -27.91 -4.31
CA LYS A 94 11.57 -28.33 -4.33
C LYS A 94 12.22 -28.33 -5.73
N ASN A 95 11.44 -28.48 -6.79
CA ASN A 95 11.92 -28.48 -8.19
C ASN A 95 11.44 -27.26 -9.00
N GLY A 96 10.88 -26.24 -8.35
CA GLY A 96 10.50 -25.02 -9.07
C GLY A 96 11.73 -24.18 -9.39
N GLN A 97 11.60 -23.27 -10.35
CA GLN A 97 12.66 -22.32 -10.69
C GLN A 97 12.40 -20.98 -10.02
N ALA A 98 13.46 -20.33 -9.55
CA ALA A 98 13.35 -18.97 -9.03
C ALA A 98 13.00 -18.01 -10.17
N SER A 99 12.15 -17.03 -9.90
CA SER A 99 11.90 -15.93 -10.83
C SER A 99 12.65 -14.69 -10.37
N VAL A 100 13.27 -13.98 -11.32
CA VAL A 100 13.86 -12.67 -11.09
C VAL A 100 13.00 -11.65 -11.83
N THR A 101 12.50 -10.65 -11.11
CA THR A 101 11.88 -9.47 -11.71
C THR A 101 12.86 -8.32 -11.57
N ARG A 102 13.35 -7.79 -12.70
CA ARG A 102 14.15 -6.57 -12.71
C ARG A 102 13.22 -5.38 -12.79
N VAL A 103 13.50 -4.37 -12.00
CA VAL A 103 12.73 -3.13 -11.95
C VAL A 103 13.63 -2.00 -12.41
N ASP A 104 13.11 -1.16 -13.30
CA ASP A 104 13.75 0.06 -13.76
C ASP A 104 12.72 1.19 -13.63
N VAL A 105 12.93 2.10 -12.69
CA VAL A 105 11.97 3.14 -12.31
C VAL A 105 12.61 4.50 -12.22
N GLY A 106 11.93 5.51 -12.73
CA GLY A 106 12.38 6.89 -12.76
C GLY A 106 11.21 7.86 -12.65
N LEU A 107 11.56 9.15 -12.72
CA LEU A 107 10.59 10.20 -12.97
C LEU A 107 10.87 10.82 -14.34
N ASN A 108 9.80 11.12 -15.05
CA ASN A 108 9.82 11.86 -16.30
C ASN A 108 8.79 12.99 -16.20
N ASP A 109 9.26 14.24 -16.18
CA ASP A 109 8.45 15.45 -15.95
C ASP A 109 7.57 15.33 -14.68
N GLY A 110 8.15 14.90 -13.56
CA GLY A 110 7.48 14.72 -12.27
C GLY A 110 6.55 13.52 -12.17
N LYS A 111 6.43 12.70 -13.21
CA LYS A 111 5.57 11.52 -13.25
C LYS A 111 6.40 10.25 -13.12
N LEU A 112 5.96 9.35 -12.26
CA LEU A 112 6.57 8.02 -12.14
C LEU A 112 6.36 7.24 -13.44
N ASP A 113 7.46 6.72 -13.97
CA ASP A 113 7.46 5.76 -15.05
C ASP A 113 8.41 4.61 -14.68
N GLY A 114 8.03 3.39 -15.05
CA GLY A 114 8.90 2.25 -14.85
C GLY A 114 8.46 1.02 -15.61
N VAL A 115 9.30 -0.01 -15.52
CA VAL A 115 9.04 -1.31 -16.12
C VAL A 115 9.47 -2.43 -15.19
N LEU A 116 8.62 -3.45 -15.08
CA LEU A 116 8.97 -4.75 -14.52
C LEU A 116 9.35 -5.68 -15.68
N ASP A 117 10.54 -6.27 -15.62
CA ASP A 117 11.00 -7.29 -16.57
C ASP A 117 11.18 -8.61 -15.79
N ARG A 118 10.17 -9.47 -15.87
CA ARG A 118 10.17 -10.77 -15.21
C ARG A 118 10.74 -11.83 -16.14
N GLN A 119 11.88 -12.39 -15.76
CA GLN A 119 12.41 -13.58 -16.42
C GLN A 119 11.71 -14.84 -15.91
N LEU A 120 11.19 -15.61 -16.87
CA LEU A 120 10.52 -16.88 -16.63
C LEU A 120 11.49 -18.06 -16.78
N ALA A 121 11.04 -19.22 -16.31
CA ALA A 121 11.78 -20.48 -16.29
C ALA A 121 12.22 -20.96 -17.68
N ASP A 122 11.42 -20.66 -18.71
CA ASP A 122 11.67 -21.02 -20.10
C ASP A 122 12.61 -20.04 -20.84
N GLY A 123 13.17 -19.06 -20.12
CA GLY A 123 14.06 -18.04 -20.67
C GLY A 123 13.34 -16.86 -21.33
N THR A 124 12.00 -16.88 -21.39
CA THR A 124 11.23 -15.73 -21.88
C THR A 124 11.18 -14.62 -20.83
N SER A 125 10.96 -13.38 -21.30
CA SER A 125 10.73 -12.22 -20.45
C SER A 125 9.29 -11.75 -20.62
N GLN A 126 8.64 -11.47 -19.50
CA GLN A 126 7.37 -10.76 -19.46
C GLN A 126 7.65 -9.34 -18.95
N ARG A 127 7.35 -8.36 -19.81
CA ARG A 127 7.41 -6.95 -19.44
C ARG A 127 6.03 -6.42 -19.06
N ASP A 128 6.02 -5.57 -18.05
CA ASP A 128 4.83 -4.88 -17.57
C ASP A 128 5.24 -3.45 -17.20
N ALA A 129 4.86 -2.48 -18.03
CA ALA A 129 5.16 -1.09 -17.74
C ALA A 129 4.24 -0.58 -16.62
N PHE A 130 4.67 0.46 -15.92
CA PHE A 130 3.85 1.09 -14.91
C PHE A 130 4.06 2.59 -14.85
N THR A 131 3.03 3.25 -14.34
CA THR A 131 3.12 4.62 -13.85
C THR A 131 2.76 4.64 -12.37
N GLY A 132 2.71 5.81 -11.76
CA GLY A 132 2.26 5.91 -10.39
C GLY A 132 1.96 7.32 -9.93
N LYS A 133 1.23 7.39 -8.82
CA LYS A 133 0.89 8.63 -8.13
C LYS A 133 1.55 8.64 -6.78
N ARG A 134 2.20 9.76 -6.46
CA ARG A 134 2.79 9.98 -5.14
C ARG A 134 1.69 9.94 -4.10
N VAL A 135 1.88 9.11 -3.08
CA VAL A 135 1.01 9.06 -1.91
C VAL A 135 1.46 10.16 -0.96
N PRO A 136 0.53 10.97 -0.40
CA PRO A 136 0.90 11.97 0.60
C PRO A 136 1.68 11.33 1.76
N PRO A 137 2.68 12.01 2.34
CA PRO A 137 3.42 11.49 3.48
C PRO A 137 2.47 11.18 4.63
N MET A 138 2.76 10.14 5.42
CA MET A 138 2.01 9.86 6.65
C MET A 138 1.98 11.13 7.52
N PRO A 139 0.84 11.51 8.11
CA PRO A 139 0.79 12.64 9.03
C PRO A 139 1.82 12.46 10.16
N GLU A 140 2.48 13.55 10.55
CA GLU A 140 3.53 13.54 11.58
C GLU A 140 3.01 13.15 12.97
N SER A 141 1.70 13.27 13.20
CA SER A 141 1.04 12.88 14.43
C SER A 141 -0.23 12.10 14.13
N ALA A 142 -0.56 11.18 15.03
CA ALA A 142 -1.80 10.42 14.96
C ALA A 142 -3.01 11.35 15.14
N PRO A 143 -4.15 11.08 14.47
CA PRO A 143 -5.34 11.91 14.59
C PRO A 143 -5.90 11.86 16.01
N GLU A 144 -6.39 12.99 16.50
CA GLU A 144 -7.11 13.06 17.76
C GLU A 144 -8.53 12.51 17.60
N LEU A 145 -8.72 11.20 17.78
CA LEU A 145 -10.01 10.53 17.57
C LEU A 145 -11.18 11.12 18.39
N SER A 146 -10.90 11.79 19.51
CA SER A 146 -11.90 12.50 20.33
C SER A 146 -12.51 13.73 19.64
N LYS A 147 -11.81 14.30 18.65
CA LYS A 147 -12.26 15.43 17.83
C LYS A 147 -12.87 15.01 16.50
N VAL A 148 -12.75 13.72 16.15
CA VAL A 148 -13.43 13.15 14.99
C VAL A 148 -14.93 13.06 15.26
N ARG A 149 -15.74 13.37 14.25
CA ARG A 149 -17.19 13.18 14.28
C ARG A 149 -17.57 12.19 13.19
N PHE A 150 -18.22 11.11 13.61
CA PHE A 150 -18.81 10.13 12.71
C PHE A 150 -20.25 10.52 12.39
N GLY A 151 -20.66 10.27 11.16
CA GLY A 151 -22.05 10.41 10.71
C GLY A 151 -22.94 9.31 11.27
N HIS A 152 -24.19 9.27 10.78
CA HIS A 152 -25.10 8.19 11.11
C HIS A 152 -24.58 6.86 10.54
N PRO A 153 -24.59 5.75 11.30
CA PRO A 153 -24.24 4.44 10.78
C PRO A 153 -25.14 4.02 9.61
N ILE A 154 -24.52 3.49 8.56
CA ILE A 154 -25.18 2.97 7.37
C ILE A 154 -25.05 1.45 7.40
N SER A 155 -26.17 0.73 7.33
CA SER A 155 -26.13 -0.73 7.19
C SER A 155 -25.55 -1.08 5.83
N LEU A 156 -24.45 -1.84 5.83
CA LEU A 156 -23.83 -2.35 4.60
C LEU A 156 -24.43 -3.69 4.20
N PHE A 157 -25.04 -4.43 5.13
CA PHE A 157 -25.71 -5.70 4.85
C PHE A 157 -27.17 -5.67 5.32
N ASN A 158 -28.07 -6.25 4.52
CA ASN A 158 -29.51 -6.18 4.77
C ASN A 158 -30.12 -7.47 5.34
N GLY A 159 -29.31 -8.53 5.52
CA GLY A 159 -29.75 -9.83 6.04
C GLY A 159 -30.65 -10.63 5.11
N LYS A 160 -30.82 -10.24 3.84
CA LYS A 160 -31.75 -10.88 2.89
C LYS A 160 -31.06 -11.30 1.60
N ASP A 161 -30.24 -10.42 1.05
CA ASP A 161 -29.50 -10.64 -0.19
C ASP A 161 -28.18 -9.85 -0.15
N ILE A 162 -27.44 -9.89 -1.26
CA ILE A 162 -26.16 -9.19 -1.39
C ILE A 162 -26.28 -7.82 -2.04
N SER A 163 -27.46 -7.18 -2.03
CA SER A 163 -27.62 -5.83 -2.59
C SER A 163 -26.63 -4.85 -1.95
N GLY A 164 -25.97 -4.03 -2.77
CA GLY A 164 -24.86 -3.17 -2.34
C GLY A 164 -23.49 -3.85 -2.32
N TRP A 165 -23.42 -5.13 -2.70
CA TRP A 165 -22.20 -5.90 -2.85
C TRP A 165 -22.09 -6.52 -4.24
N ARG A 166 -20.86 -6.78 -4.68
CA ARG A 166 -20.56 -7.54 -5.90
C ARG A 166 -19.30 -8.36 -5.73
N THR A 167 -19.19 -9.45 -6.48
CA THR A 167 -17.93 -10.19 -6.60
C THR A 167 -16.87 -9.30 -7.24
N TYR A 168 -15.63 -9.39 -6.75
CA TYR A 168 -14.52 -8.61 -7.30
C TYR A 168 -14.00 -9.22 -8.60
N GLU A 169 -13.66 -10.51 -8.57
CA GLU A 169 -13.23 -11.24 -9.76
C GLU A 169 -14.43 -11.73 -10.57
N SER A 170 -14.47 -11.38 -11.86
CA SER A 170 -15.52 -11.81 -12.78
C SER A 170 -15.34 -13.24 -13.29
N ASP A 171 -14.13 -13.79 -13.18
CA ASP A 171 -13.73 -15.10 -13.70
C ASP A 171 -13.68 -16.20 -12.63
N LYS A 172 -13.92 -15.86 -11.36
CA LYS A 172 -13.95 -16.81 -10.24
C LYS A 172 -15.37 -17.24 -9.88
N THR A 173 -15.48 -18.41 -9.24
CA THR A 173 -16.76 -18.94 -8.77
C THR A 173 -17.32 -18.06 -7.64
N ASN A 174 -18.57 -17.61 -7.75
CA ASN A 174 -19.22 -16.95 -6.62
C ASN A 174 -19.54 -17.96 -5.51
N GLY A 175 -18.95 -17.76 -4.32
CA GLY A 175 -19.23 -18.56 -3.12
C GLY A 175 -20.09 -17.83 -2.08
N TRP A 176 -20.54 -16.62 -2.38
CA TRP A 176 -21.26 -15.75 -1.45
C TRP A 176 -22.77 -15.91 -1.60
N SER A 177 -23.45 -16.13 -0.48
CA SER A 177 -24.90 -16.23 -0.40
C SER A 177 -25.40 -15.72 0.94
N VAL A 178 -26.72 -15.54 1.07
CA VAL A 178 -27.35 -15.23 2.36
C VAL A 178 -28.02 -16.48 2.90
N ILE A 179 -27.65 -16.89 4.10
CA ILE A 179 -28.19 -18.07 4.80
C ILE A 179 -28.59 -17.64 6.21
N ASP A 180 -29.85 -17.83 6.59
CA ASP A 180 -30.40 -17.49 7.91
C ASP A 180 -30.04 -16.07 8.38
N GLY A 181 -30.08 -15.10 7.46
CA GLY A 181 -29.76 -13.70 7.75
C GLY A 181 -28.28 -13.36 7.80
N MET A 182 -27.39 -14.29 7.48
CA MET A 182 -25.93 -14.12 7.49
C MET A 182 -25.38 -14.09 6.06
N LEU A 183 -24.35 -13.29 5.82
CA LEU A 183 -23.57 -13.35 4.60
C LEU A 183 -22.52 -14.46 4.72
N VAL A 184 -22.65 -15.52 3.93
CA VAL A 184 -21.83 -16.74 4.04
C VAL A 184 -20.99 -16.95 2.80
N ASN A 185 -19.70 -17.22 2.98
CA ASN A 185 -18.82 -17.76 1.95
C ASN A 185 -18.70 -19.28 2.09
N SER A 186 -19.12 -20.02 1.06
CA SER A 186 -19.16 -21.49 1.03
C SER A 186 -18.03 -22.11 0.19
N THR A 187 -16.85 -21.47 0.12
CA THR A 187 -15.67 -22.06 -0.55
C THR A 187 -15.34 -23.44 0.03
N THR A 188 -14.90 -24.36 -0.82
CA THR A 188 -14.47 -25.71 -0.38
C THR A 188 -13.02 -25.77 0.04
N LYS A 189 -12.27 -24.66 -0.08
CA LYS A 189 -10.86 -24.59 0.27
C LYS A 189 -10.69 -24.58 1.80
N THR A 190 -9.81 -25.45 2.27
CA THR A 190 -9.51 -25.65 3.71
C THR A 190 -8.05 -25.37 4.07
N ASP A 191 -7.20 -25.14 3.07
CA ASP A 191 -5.81 -24.78 3.30
C ASP A 191 -5.61 -23.25 3.30
N PHE A 192 -4.41 -22.84 3.71
CA PHE A 192 -3.99 -21.45 3.84
C PHE A 192 -3.08 -21.03 2.67
N SER A 193 -3.22 -21.64 1.50
CA SER A 193 -2.61 -21.11 0.29
C SER A 193 -3.22 -19.72 -0.03
N PRO A 194 -2.46 -18.80 -0.64
CA PRO A 194 -2.79 -17.37 -0.64
C PRO A 194 -3.91 -16.95 -1.61
N THR A 195 -4.43 -17.87 -2.42
CA THR A 195 -5.51 -17.61 -3.39
C THR A 195 -6.31 -18.88 -3.60
N GLY A 196 -7.55 -18.75 -4.07
CA GLY A 196 -8.43 -19.86 -4.41
C GLY A 196 -9.31 -19.56 -5.62
N SER A 197 -10.13 -20.53 -6.00
CA SER A 197 -11.02 -20.47 -7.17
C SER A 197 -12.30 -19.64 -6.95
N TYR A 198 -12.57 -19.24 -5.71
CA TYR A 198 -13.77 -18.50 -5.34
C TYR A 198 -13.52 -17.01 -5.35
N ALA A 199 -14.54 -16.23 -5.71
CA ALA A 199 -14.44 -14.78 -5.79
C ALA A 199 -14.42 -14.15 -4.39
N ASN A 200 -13.67 -13.06 -4.28
CA ASN A 200 -13.77 -12.14 -3.17
C ASN A 200 -15.01 -11.23 -3.35
N LEU A 201 -15.47 -10.60 -2.27
CA LEU A 201 -16.65 -9.73 -2.30
C LEU A 201 -16.26 -8.30 -1.93
N ARG A 202 -16.90 -7.30 -2.55
CA ARG A 202 -16.74 -5.90 -2.18
C ARG A 202 -18.05 -5.15 -2.14
N THR A 203 -18.10 -4.10 -1.33
CA THR A 203 -19.16 -3.09 -1.45
C THR A 203 -19.09 -2.41 -2.82
N GLU A 204 -20.25 -2.06 -3.35
CA GLU A 204 -20.36 -1.16 -4.50
C GLU A 204 -19.99 0.27 -4.11
N ALA A 205 -20.39 0.68 -2.90
CA ALA A 205 -20.00 1.95 -2.29
C ALA A 205 -18.51 1.95 -1.90
N GLU A 206 -17.94 3.16 -1.88
CA GLU A 206 -16.56 3.43 -1.52
C GLU A 206 -16.54 4.51 -0.43
N PHE A 207 -15.59 4.40 0.49
CA PHE A 207 -15.55 5.20 1.71
C PHE A 207 -14.16 5.80 1.90
N GLU A 208 -14.10 7.01 2.45
CA GLU A 208 -12.86 7.59 2.97
C GLU A 208 -12.61 7.09 4.39
N ASP A 209 -12.45 7.99 5.36
CA ASP A 209 -12.28 7.65 6.77
C ASP A 209 -13.61 7.27 7.42
N PHE A 210 -13.58 6.30 8.34
CA PHE A 210 -14.80 5.74 8.94
C PHE A 210 -14.54 4.99 10.24
N TRP A 211 -15.64 4.67 10.90
CA TRP A 211 -15.76 3.59 11.87
C TRP A 211 -16.63 2.48 11.27
N LEU A 212 -16.18 1.24 11.33
CA LEU A 212 -16.86 0.05 10.82
C LEU A 212 -17.08 -0.93 11.97
N HIS A 213 -18.32 -1.38 12.12
CA HIS A 213 -18.66 -2.55 12.92
C HIS A 213 -18.97 -3.74 12.00
N ILE A 214 -18.45 -4.90 12.36
CA ILE A 214 -18.68 -6.15 11.64
C ILE A 214 -18.49 -7.33 12.58
N GLU A 215 -19.46 -8.25 12.58
CA GLU A 215 -19.32 -9.53 13.25
C GLU A 215 -18.95 -10.63 12.26
N PHE A 216 -18.08 -11.53 12.68
CA PHE A 216 -17.64 -12.66 11.86
C PHE A 216 -17.59 -13.96 12.65
N LEU A 217 -17.79 -15.07 11.96
CA LEU A 217 -17.63 -16.42 12.49
C LEU A 217 -16.79 -17.23 11.52
N VAL A 218 -15.75 -17.84 12.06
CA VAL A 218 -14.89 -18.81 11.38
C VAL A 218 -14.77 -20.06 12.23
N GLU A 219 -14.82 -21.23 11.59
CA GLU A 219 -14.48 -22.50 12.23
C GLU A 219 -12.97 -22.60 12.51
N GLU A 220 -12.55 -23.61 13.25
CA GLU A 220 -11.13 -23.88 13.50
C GLU A 220 -10.34 -24.00 12.19
N ALA A 221 -9.14 -23.41 12.16
CA ALA A 221 -8.23 -23.45 11.02
C ALA A 221 -8.89 -22.94 9.74
N ARG A 222 -9.62 -21.83 9.86
CA ARG A 222 -10.13 -21.04 8.74
C ARG A 222 -9.48 -19.66 8.72
N ASN A 223 -9.40 -19.11 7.52
CA ASN A 223 -8.84 -17.82 7.16
C ASN A 223 -9.76 -17.08 6.19
N SER A 224 -9.96 -15.82 6.48
CA SER A 224 -10.54 -14.78 5.63
C SER A 224 -9.87 -13.45 6.02
N GLY A 225 -10.40 -12.34 5.55
CA GLY A 225 -9.89 -11.00 5.85
C GLY A 225 -10.92 -9.94 5.51
N ILE A 226 -10.91 -8.87 6.29
CA ILE A 226 -11.74 -7.68 6.06
C ILE A 226 -10.79 -6.54 5.69
N TYR A 227 -10.82 -6.11 4.44
CA TYR A 227 -9.95 -5.04 3.96
C TYR A 227 -10.66 -3.70 4.11
N LEU A 228 -10.09 -2.86 4.97
CA LEU A 228 -10.49 -1.47 5.16
C LEU A 228 -10.00 -0.65 3.99
N ARG A 229 -10.94 0.03 3.32
CA ARG A 229 -10.68 0.62 2.01
C ARG A 229 -9.83 -0.36 1.20
N GLY A 230 -10.24 -1.63 1.05
CA GLY A 230 -9.67 -2.58 0.06
C GLY A 230 -8.14 -2.72 0.06
N MET A 231 -7.46 -2.19 1.08
CA MET A 231 -6.01 -1.98 1.16
C MET A 231 -5.44 -2.57 2.43
N TYR A 232 -6.15 -2.45 3.55
CA TYR A 232 -5.65 -2.78 4.86
C TYR A 232 -6.46 -3.93 5.46
N GLU A 233 -5.90 -5.13 5.43
CA GLU A 233 -6.55 -6.34 5.92
C GLU A 233 -6.54 -6.39 7.45
N ALA A 234 -7.71 -6.21 8.07
CA ALA A 234 -8.00 -6.70 9.40
C ALA A 234 -8.20 -8.22 9.32
N GLN A 235 -7.29 -8.95 9.96
CA GLN A 235 -7.19 -10.40 9.76
C GLN A 235 -8.37 -11.16 10.39
N VAL A 236 -8.91 -12.15 9.67
CA VAL A 236 -9.99 -13.02 10.15
C VAL A 236 -9.50 -14.46 10.22
N VAL A 237 -9.17 -14.89 11.44
CA VAL A 237 -8.88 -16.29 11.81
C VAL A 237 -9.46 -16.55 13.21
N ASP A 238 -9.54 -17.81 13.62
CA ASP A 238 -9.88 -18.16 14.99
C ASP A 238 -8.70 -17.90 15.96
N ARG A 239 -8.99 -17.82 17.26
CA ARG A 239 -8.00 -17.56 18.32
C ARG A 239 -6.79 -18.50 18.27
N ASP A 240 -7.03 -19.78 18.01
CA ASP A 240 -6.06 -20.87 18.11
C ASP A 240 -5.46 -21.24 16.75
N SER A 241 -5.71 -20.41 15.74
CA SER A 241 -5.14 -20.54 14.41
C SER A 241 -3.62 -20.64 14.43
N ARG A 242 -3.05 -21.31 13.42
CA ARG A 242 -1.60 -21.31 13.19
C ARG A 242 -1.04 -19.91 12.86
N MET A 243 -1.90 -18.98 12.45
CA MET A 243 -1.53 -17.60 12.20
C MET A 243 -1.69 -16.79 13.49
N GLN A 244 -0.60 -16.22 13.98
CA GLN A 244 -0.52 -15.54 15.28
C GLN A 244 0.28 -14.23 15.16
N GLY A 245 0.22 -13.39 16.19
CA GLY A 245 0.95 -12.11 16.22
C GLY A 245 0.56 -11.21 15.06
N ILE A 246 1.53 -10.73 14.28
CA ILE A 246 1.30 -9.83 13.12
C ILE A 246 0.46 -10.45 11.99
N GLN A 247 0.18 -11.75 12.07
CA GLN A 247 -0.68 -12.48 11.13
C GLN A 247 -1.94 -13.04 11.80
N GLY A 248 -2.12 -12.84 13.11
CA GLY A 248 -3.23 -13.43 13.87
C GLY A 248 -4.49 -12.57 13.87
N VAL A 249 -5.54 -13.09 14.50
CA VAL A 249 -6.79 -12.33 14.72
C VAL A 249 -6.50 -11.05 15.52
N GLY A 250 -7.09 -9.95 15.09
CA GLY A 250 -6.86 -8.60 15.62
C GLY A 250 -5.70 -7.84 14.97
N ALA A 251 -4.89 -8.49 14.13
CA ALA A 251 -3.80 -7.84 13.40
C ALA A 251 -4.31 -7.03 12.20
N ILE A 252 -3.53 -6.02 11.81
CA ILE A 252 -3.48 -5.58 10.42
C ILE A 252 -2.42 -6.43 9.72
N PHE A 253 -2.84 -7.28 8.81
CA PHE A 253 -2.07 -8.43 8.33
C PHE A 253 -0.69 -8.04 7.80
N GLY A 254 0.36 -8.54 8.46
CA GLY A 254 1.76 -8.31 8.09
C GLY A 254 2.26 -6.89 8.34
N ALA A 255 1.47 -6.01 8.98
CA ALA A 255 1.83 -4.63 9.27
C ALA A 255 1.83 -4.32 10.78
N ILE A 256 0.75 -4.65 11.50
CA ILE A 256 0.59 -4.28 12.91
C ILE A 256 0.06 -5.48 13.69
N ALA A 257 0.80 -5.90 14.72
CA ALA A 257 0.37 -6.97 15.61
C ALA A 257 -0.59 -6.46 16.68
N PRO A 258 -1.61 -7.24 17.08
CA PRO A 258 -2.45 -6.91 18.23
C PRO A 258 -1.63 -6.99 19.51
N SER A 259 -1.90 -6.09 20.46
CA SER A 259 -1.23 -6.06 21.77
C SER A 259 -1.53 -7.29 22.63
N VAL A 260 -2.70 -7.91 22.42
CA VAL A 260 -3.14 -9.13 23.09
C VAL A 260 -4.01 -9.94 22.12
N ASN A 261 -3.94 -11.27 22.20
CA ASN A 261 -4.88 -12.14 21.50
C ASN A 261 -6.22 -12.15 22.25
N ALA A 262 -7.15 -11.31 21.80
CA ALA A 262 -8.52 -11.20 22.34
C ALA A 262 -9.55 -12.05 21.56
N GLY A 263 -9.10 -12.97 20.70
CA GLY A 263 -9.97 -13.81 19.89
C GLY A 263 -10.70 -14.89 20.70
N ASN A 264 -11.83 -15.33 20.15
CA ASN A 264 -12.56 -16.52 20.57
C ASN A 264 -12.13 -17.76 19.77
N PRO A 265 -12.27 -18.98 20.34
CA PRO A 265 -12.06 -20.22 19.61
C PRO A 265 -12.93 -20.34 18.35
N GLY A 266 -12.55 -21.25 17.45
CA GLY A 266 -13.33 -21.53 16.24
C GLY A 266 -14.78 -21.89 16.53
N GLY A 267 -15.69 -21.48 15.64
CA GLY A 267 -17.13 -21.71 15.76
C GLY A 267 -17.86 -20.71 16.67
N GLN A 268 -17.16 -19.71 17.21
CA GLN A 268 -17.75 -18.61 17.98
C GLN A 268 -17.77 -17.31 17.18
N TRP A 269 -18.80 -16.51 17.41
CA TRP A 269 -18.87 -15.16 16.87
C TRP A 269 -17.78 -14.28 17.50
N GLN A 270 -17.24 -13.42 16.65
CA GLN A 270 -16.25 -12.41 16.97
C GLN A 270 -16.79 -11.07 16.51
N THR A 271 -16.49 -10.02 17.27
CA THR A 271 -16.92 -8.66 16.94
C THR A 271 -15.70 -7.80 16.67
N TYR A 272 -15.72 -7.07 15.54
CA TYR A 272 -14.76 -6.02 15.25
C TYR A 272 -15.43 -4.65 15.24
N ASP A 273 -14.81 -3.71 15.95
CA ASP A 273 -14.96 -2.28 15.72
C ASP A 273 -13.63 -1.73 15.18
N LEU A 274 -13.65 -1.26 13.93
CA LEU A 274 -12.48 -0.84 13.18
C LEU A 274 -12.60 0.64 12.85
N THR A 275 -11.68 1.45 13.38
CA THR A 275 -11.62 2.88 13.04
C THR A 275 -10.45 3.12 12.11
N LEU A 276 -10.70 3.76 10.97
CA LEU A 276 -9.66 4.22 10.04
C LEU A 276 -9.81 5.72 9.85
N VAL A 277 -8.81 6.49 10.31
CA VAL A 277 -8.76 7.96 10.16
C VAL A 277 -7.34 8.36 9.81
N ASP A 278 -7.15 9.13 8.74
CA ASP A 278 -5.83 9.63 8.34
C ASP A 278 -4.74 8.53 8.25
N ARG A 279 -5.13 7.36 7.72
CA ARG A 279 -4.31 6.13 7.67
C ARG A 279 -3.81 5.61 9.02
N HIS A 280 -4.45 6.01 10.10
CA HIS A 280 -4.28 5.41 11.41
C HIS A 280 -5.45 4.50 11.72
N VAL A 281 -5.14 3.36 12.31
CA VAL A 281 -6.12 2.31 12.59
C VAL A 281 -6.24 2.06 14.09
N THR A 282 -7.47 1.89 14.54
CA THR A 282 -7.79 1.31 15.83
C THR A 282 -8.59 0.04 15.61
N VAL A 283 -8.20 -1.03 16.30
CA VAL A 283 -8.89 -2.32 16.25
C VAL A 283 -9.36 -2.66 17.66
N VAL A 284 -10.67 -2.76 17.82
CA VAL A 284 -11.30 -3.35 19.00
C VAL A 284 -11.85 -4.71 18.60
N LEU A 285 -11.34 -5.77 19.22
CA LEU A 285 -11.75 -7.16 19.00
C LEU A 285 -12.45 -7.65 20.27
N ASN A 286 -13.71 -8.06 20.15
CA ASN A 286 -14.52 -8.55 21.26
C ASN A 286 -14.54 -7.58 22.47
N GLY A 287 -14.65 -6.27 22.19
CA GLY A 287 -14.62 -5.22 23.20
C GLY A 287 -13.23 -4.88 23.77
N VAL A 288 -12.16 -5.56 23.34
CA VAL A 288 -10.79 -5.28 23.76
C VAL A 288 -10.06 -4.50 22.67
N LYS A 289 -9.56 -3.30 22.99
CA LYS A 289 -8.74 -2.49 22.08
C LYS A 289 -7.35 -3.11 21.94
N VAL A 290 -7.10 -3.79 20.82
CA VAL A 290 -5.87 -4.53 20.56
C VAL A 290 -4.87 -3.76 19.70
N ILE A 291 -5.34 -2.80 18.89
CA ILE A 291 -4.50 -1.81 18.20
C ILE A 291 -5.09 -0.44 18.49
N ASP A 292 -4.26 0.51 18.90
CA ASP A 292 -4.68 1.85 19.32
C ASP A 292 -4.05 2.92 18.44
N ASN A 293 -4.84 3.47 17.51
CA ASN A 293 -4.51 4.62 16.67
C ASN A 293 -3.11 4.55 16.03
N GLN A 294 -2.75 3.41 15.44
CA GLN A 294 -1.41 3.19 14.87
C GLN A 294 -1.37 3.47 13.36
N PRO A 295 -0.28 4.04 12.82
CA PRO A 295 -0.14 4.33 11.39
C PRO A 295 -0.01 3.04 10.57
N ILE A 296 -0.71 2.98 9.43
CA ILE A 296 -0.53 1.93 8.42
C ILE A 296 0.19 2.51 7.20
N ASP A 297 1.49 2.22 7.13
CA ASP A 297 2.41 2.77 6.13
C ASP A 297 2.06 2.48 4.67
N GLY A 298 1.52 1.30 4.40
CA GLY A 298 1.24 0.84 3.05
C GLY A 298 0.21 -0.27 3.01
N PRO A 299 -0.24 -0.66 1.80
CA PRO A 299 -1.24 -1.71 1.64
C PRO A 299 -0.71 -3.07 2.10
N THR A 300 -1.61 -3.87 2.69
CA THR A 300 -1.36 -5.27 3.02
C THR A 300 -1.34 -6.13 1.75
N ALA A 301 -0.83 -7.36 1.85
CA ALA A 301 -0.93 -8.31 0.74
C ALA A 301 -2.40 -8.54 0.39
N GLY A 302 -2.73 -8.71 -0.90
CA GLY A 302 -4.10 -8.93 -1.34
C GLY A 302 -4.94 -7.65 -1.54
N ALA A 303 -4.36 -6.47 -1.28
CA ALA A 303 -4.98 -5.19 -1.60
C ALA A 303 -5.37 -5.08 -3.08
N ILE A 304 -6.55 -4.53 -3.36
CA ILE A 304 -7.11 -4.40 -4.72
C ILE A 304 -6.87 -3.01 -5.34
N TYR A 305 -6.29 -2.10 -4.57
CA TYR A 305 -5.76 -0.80 -5.00
C TYR A 305 -4.71 -0.35 -3.98
N THR A 306 -4.00 0.74 -4.26
CA THR A 306 -2.87 1.18 -3.43
C THR A 306 -2.80 2.70 -3.25
N ASN A 307 -3.79 3.44 -3.76
CA ASN A 307 -3.89 4.88 -3.56
C ASN A 307 -4.58 5.21 -2.25
N ALA A 308 -3.79 5.42 -1.20
CA ALA A 308 -4.30 5.75 0.13
C ALA A 308 -4.99 7.13 0.23
N ALA A 309 -4.95 7.97 -0.80
CA ALA A 309 -5.68 9.23 -0.87
C ALA A 309 -7.09 9.11 -1.47
N ALA A 310 -7.44 7.96 -2.08
CA ALA A 310 -8.74 7.77 -2.74
C ALA A 310 -9.70 6.94 -1.89
N PRO A 311 -11.02 7.25 -1.86
CA PRO A 311 -11.99 6.40 -1.19
C PRO A 311 -11.96 4.98 -1.74
N GLY A 312 -12.51 4.04 -0.98
CA GLY A 312 -12.53 2.66 -1.44
C GLY A 312 -13.45 1.72 -0.67
N PRO A 313 -13.78 0.54 -1.22
CA PRO A 313 -14.74 -0.39 -0.65
C PRO A 313 -14.32 -1.02 0.69
N ILE A 314 -15.31 -1.59 1.38
CA ILE A 314 -15.07 -2.72 2.27
C ILE A 314 -14.98 -3.98 1.39
N TYR A 315 -13.90 -4.74 1.55
CA TYR A 315 -13.63 -5.94 0.74
C TYR A 315 -13.40 -7.15 1.63
N LEU A 316 -14.11 -8.23 1.35
CA LEU A 316 -14.12 -9.48 2.11
C LEU A 316 -13.44 -10.58 1.32
N GLN A 317 -12.46 -11.21 1.95
CA GLN A 317 -11.67 -12.26 1.34
C GLN A 317 -12.47 -13.58 1.29
N GLY A 318 -12.89 -13.98 0.10
CA GLY A 318 -13.67 -15.19 -0.19
C GLY A 318 -12.90 -16.27 -0.95
N ASP A 319 -11.69 -15.97 -1.41
CA ASP A 319 -10.82 -16.93 -2.12
C ASP A 319 -9.94 -17.76 -1.17
N HIS A 320 -10.13 -17.61 0.14
CA HIS A 320 -9.47 -18.38 1.17
C HIS A 320 -10.34 -19.52 1.67
N THR A 321 -10.84 -19.46 2.90
CA THR A 321 -11.68 -20.53 3.47
C THR A 321 -13.04 -19.97 3.90
N THR A 322 -13.93 -20.84 4.36
CA THR A 322 -15.30 -20.47 4.75
C THR A 322 -15.34 -19.46 5.91
N VAL A 323 -16.30 -18.54 5.83
CA VAL A 323 -16.58 -17.51 6.84
C VAL A 323 -18.04 -17.10 6.76
N SER A 324 -18.62 -16.70 7.89
CA SER A 324 -19.93 -16.05 7.96
C SER A 324 -19.79 -14.66 8.55
N TYR A 325 -20.57 -13.71 8.05
CA TYR A 325 -20.63 -12.34 8.56
C TYR A 325 -22.08 -11.92 8.87
N ARG A 326 -22.23 -11.04 9.84
CA ARG A 326 -23.49 -10.35 10.14
C ARG A 326 -23.22 -8.97 10.74
N ASP A 327 -24.29 -8.21 10.95
CA ASP A 327 -24.25 -6.90 11.61
C ASP A 327 -23.14 -6.01 11.03
N ILE A 328 -23.21 -5.77 9.71
CA ILE A 328 -22.21 -4.97 9.01
C ILE A 328 -22.74 -3.56 8.83
N TYR A 329 -22.15 -2.59 9.52
CA TYR A 329 -22.53 -1.18 9.38
C TYR A 329 -21.34 -0.24 9.58
N LEU A 330 -21.39 0.90 8.89
CA LEU A 330 -20.28 1.84 8.80
C LEU A 330 -20.77 3.27 9.02
N ALA A 331 -20.07 4.00 9.87
CA ALA A 331 -20.29 5.43 10.10
C ALA A 331 -19.12 6.22 9.48
N PRO A 332 -19.34 7.01 8.41
CA PRO A 332 -18.28 7.78 7.77
C PRO A 332 -17.86 8.95 8.67
N VAL A 333 -16.60 9.38 8.58
CA VAL A 333 -16.18 10.64 9.19
C VAL A 333 -16.84 11.80 8.44
N VAL A 334 -17.52 12.68 9.16
CA VAL A 334 -18.18 13.88 8.59
C VAL A 334 -17.44 15.18 8.91
N SER A 335 -16.62 15.19 9.96
CA SER A 335 -15.72 16.30 10.27
C SER A 335 -14.61 15.88 11.24
N LYS A 336 -13.48 16.60 11.20
CA LYS A 336 -12.39 16.55 12.16
C LYS A 336 -12.21 17.98 12.69
N GLN A 337 -12.42 18.19 13.98
CA GLN A 337 -12.30 19.53 14.59
C GLN A 337 -10.93 19.75 15.23
#